data_AF-A0A7W4BL04-F1
#
_entry.id   AF-A0A7W4BL04-F1
#
_cell.length_a   1.000
_cell.length_b   1.000
_cell.length_c   1.000
_cell.angle_alpha   90.00
_cell.angle_beta   90.00
_cell.angle_gamma   90.00
#
_symmetry.space_group_name_H-M   'P 1'
#
loop_
_entity.id
_entity.type
_entity.pdbx_description
1 polymer ?
#
loop_
_entity_poly.entity_id
_entity_poly.type
_entity_poly.pdbx_seq_one_letter_code
_entity_poly.pdbx_strand_id
1 'polypeptide(L)'
;MSVDIFEHVEAIKAGVSYFENQDSIIDAVSSLEMMVFLENAFKGRKVKICANYSKASGYHFTIDRPKAGYIVLNSVSGQWHHDNYIEQFLMRIRLCELSSLPYQWVNEQNERNHDIKLLIVHDGDKNYLEARRYFDLYGGVRCDNLCKTIEDFTVSAQLLSQIVQRDMALVRKRSEAPFHHFQSEHTQH
;
A
#
# COMPACT_ATOMS: atom_id res chain seq x y z
N MET A 1 11.68 18.04 9.17
CA MET A 1 11.20 18.68 10.41
C MET A 1 10.46 17.60 11.19
N SER A 2 10.99 17.18 12.35
CA SER A 2 10.24 16.29 13.25
C SER A 2 9.08 17.09 13.81
N VAL A 3 7.86 16.71 13.45
CA VAL A 3 6.68 17.17 14.18
C VAL A 3 6.65 16.28 15.40
N ASP A 4 7.21 16.76 16.52
CA ASP A 4 7.04 16.09 17.80
C ASP A 4 5.55 16.14 18.12
N ILE A 5 4.90 15.00 17.89
CA ILE A 5 3.51 14.75 18.22
C ILE A 5 3.47 14.63 19.76
N PHE A 6 3.22 15.74 20.44
CA PHE A 6 2.96 15.75 21.87
C PHE A 6 1.50 15.35 22.11
N GLU A 7 1.28 14.05 22.27
CA GLU A 7 -0.01 13.49 22.69
C GLU A 7 -0.04 13.41 24.22
N HIS A 8 -1.21 13.68 24.82
CA HIS A 8 -1.39 13.58 26.27
C HIS A 8 -1.18 12.14 26.75
N VAL A 9 -0.48 11.96 27.87
CA VAL A 9 -0.20 10.63 28.47
C VAL A 9 -1.49 9.84 28.70
N GLU A 10 -2.57 10.53 29.00
CA GLU A 10 -3.92 9.97 29.18
C GLU A 10 -4.46 9.33 27.91
N ALA A 11 -4.22 9.94 26.73
CA ALA A 11 -4.65 9.40 25.44
C ALA A 11 -3.86 8.13 25.07
N ILE A 12 -2.55 8.12 25.37
CA ILE A 12 -1.69 6.94 25.19
C ILE A 12 -2.19 5.79 26.07
N LYS A 13 -2.48 6.07 27.35
CA LYS A 13 -3.03 5.07 28.27
C LYS A 13 -4.39 4.55 27.83
N ALA A 14 -5.25 5.42 27.30
CA ALA A 14 -6.55 5.02 26.78
C ALA A 14 -6.41 4.06 25.59
N GLY A 15 -5.51 4.34 24.65
CA GLY A 15 -5.25 3.44 23.52
C GLY A 15 -4.70 2.07 23.92
N VAL A 16 -3.80 2.02 24.91
CA VAL A 16 -3.30 0.76 25.48
C VAL A 16 -4.43 -0.01 26.18
N SER A 17 -5.23 0.67 27.00
CA SER A 17 -6.36 0.04 27.69
C SER A 17 -7.43 -0.48 26.73
N TYR A 18 -7.70 0.23 25.63
CA TYR A 18 -8.60 -0.23 24.59
C TYR A 18 -8.11 -1.55 23.99
N PHE A 19 -6.82 -1.65 23.66
CA PHE A 19 -6.23 -2.90 23.16
C PHE A 19 -6.38 -4.05 24.16
N GLU A 20 -6.02 -3.83 25.42
CA GLU A 20 -6.00 -4.86 26.46
C GLU A 20 -7.41 -5.36 26.80
N ASN A 21 -8.43 -4.51 26.70
CA ASN A 21 -9.80 -4.84 27.08
C ASN A 21 -10.64 -5.45 25.95
N GLN A 22 -10.24 -5.32 24.68
CA GLN A 22 -11.04 -5.76 23.53
C GLN A 22 -10.64 -7.14 22.97
N ASP A 23 -9.95 -7.98 23.75
CA ASP A 23 -9.53 -9.33 23.33
C ASP A 23 -8.79 -9.35 21.97
N SER A 24 -8.04 -8.30 21.65
CA SER A 24 -7.36 -8.10 20.35
C SER A 24 -8.30 -7.96 19.13
N ILE A 25 -9.57 -7.60 19.32
CA ILE A 25 -10.52 -7.24 18.26
C ILE A 25 -10.40 -5.73 17.97
N ILE A 26 -10.45 -5.37 16.70
CA ILE A 26 -10.27 -4.00 16.17
C ILE A 26 -11.48 -3.67 15.29
N ASP A 27 -12.29 -2.68 15.65
CA ASP A 27 -13.51 -2.33 14.91
C ASP A 27 -13.52 -0.88 14.39
N ALA A 28 -13.30 0.08 15.28
CA ALA A 28 -13.18 1.49 14.98
C ALA A 28 -12.06 2.01 15.87
N VAL A 29 -10.99 2.53 15.25
CA VAL A 29 -9.79 2.93 16.00
C VAL A 29 -9.29 4.32 15.63
N SER A 30 -8.85 5.04 16.64
CA SER A 30 -8.01 6.22 16.52
C SER A 30 -6.61 5.87 16.02
N SER A 31 -5.82 6.89 15.67
CA SER A 31 -4.44 6.68 15.26
C SER A 31 -3.57 6.09 16.38
N LEU A 32 -3.83 6.44 17.64
CA LEU A 32 -3.08 5.90 18.78
C LEU A 32 -3.37 4.41 18.99
N GLU A 33 -4.65 4.06 19.02
CA GLU A 33 -5.08 2.67 19.12
C GLU A 33 -4.48 1.85 17.99
N MET A 34 -4.59 2.30 16.74
CA MET A 34 -3.97 1.62 15.59
C MET A 34 -2.46 1.41 15.76
N MET A 35 -1.71 2.40 16.28
CA MET A 35 -0.28 2.23 16.55
C MET A 35 -0.03 1.09 17.54
N VAL A 36 -0.74 1.08 18.66
CA VAL A 36 -0.65 0.04 19.69
C VAL A 36 -1.00 -1.33 19.11
N PHE A 37 -2.03 -1.40 18.26
CA PHE A 37 -2.40 -2.64 17.57
C PHE A 37 -1.26 -3.15 16.69
N LEU A 38 -0.69 -2.28 15.84
CA LEU A 38 0.40 -2.68 14.94
C LEU A 38 1.64 -3.13 15.73
N GLU A 39 2.03 -2.42 16.78
CA GLU A 39 3.17 -2.80 17.62
C GLU A 39 2.99 -4.19 18.25
N ASN A 40 1.78 -4.48 18.73
CA ASN A 40 1.45 -5.80 19.26
C ASN A 40 1.38 -6.88 18.17
N ALA A 41 0.73 -6.59 17.04
CA ALA A 41 0.57 -7.49 15.90
C ALA A 41 1.92 -7.96 15.32
N PHE A 42 2.88 -7.04 15.27
CA PHE A 42 4.23 -7.27 14.75
C PHE A 42 5.28 -7.52 15.84
N LYS A 43 4.86 -7.69 17.10
CA LYS A 43 5.77 -7.96 18.23
C LYS A 43 6.69 -9.15 17.94
N GLY A 44 7.99 -8.96 18.14
CA GLY A 44 9.01 -9.97 17.88
C GLY A 44 9.36 -10.18 16.40
N ARG A 45 8.72 -9.46 15.47
CA ARG A 45 9.06 -9.47 14.03
C ARG A 45 10.05 -8.36 13.71
N LYS A 46 10.92 -8.58 12.71
CA LYS A 46 11.87 -7.56 12.23
C LYS A 46 11.16 -6.53 11.34
N VAL A 47 10.37 -5.65 11.95
CA VAL A 47 9.57 -4.63 11.27
C VAL A 47 9.72 -3.31 12.00
N LYS A 48 9.82 -2.21 11.25
CA LYS A 48 9.81 -0.85 11.80
C LYS A 48 8.47 -0.20 11.48
N ILE A 49 7.69 0.12 12.52
CA ILE A 49 6.43 0.84 12.40
C ILE A 49 6.69 2.30 12.76
N CYS A 50 6.21 3.23 11.94
CA CYS A 50 6.25 4.67 12.26
C CYS A 50 4.87 5.28 12.02
N ALA A 51 4.41 6.11 12.96
CA ALA A 51 3.31 7.03 12.73
C ALA A 51 3.87 8.34 12.17
N ASN A 52 3.29 8.82 11.08
CA ASN A 52 3.70 10.04 10.39
C ASN A 52 2.48 10.94 10.17
N TYR A 53 2.70 12.24 10.06
CA TYR A 53 1.64 13.21 9.80
C TYR A 53 1.86 13.91 8.46
N SER A 54 0.79 14.05 7.66
CA SER A 54 0.77 14.93 6.49
C SER A 54 -0.46 15.83 6.53
N LYS A 55 -0.31 17.08 6.08
CA LYS A 55 -1.45 18.02 6.00
C LYS A 55 -2.55 17.56 5.04
N ALA A 56 -2.22 16.73 4.06
CA ALA A 56 -3.17 16.27 3.05
C ALA A 56 -3.98 15.05 3.52
N SER A 57 -3.38 14.17 4.33
CA SER A 57 -3.93 12.86 4.69
C SER A 57 -4.10 12.62 6.19
N GLY A 58 -3.71 13.57 7.04
CA GLY A 58 -3.63 13.38 8.49
C GLY A 58 -2.55 12.36 8.88
N TYR A 59 -2.78 11.64 9.98
CA TYR A 59 -1.91 10.55 10.39
C TYR A 59 -1.97 9.38 9.42
N HIS A 60 -0.81 8.76 9.21
CA HIS A 60 -0.65 7.53 8.44
C HIS A 60 0.50 6.71 9.04
N PHE A 61 0.45 5.40 8.84
CA PHE A 61 1.45 4.49 9.36
C PHE A 61 2.31 3.96 8.24
N THR A 62 3.63 3.91 8.46
CA THR A 62 4.55 3.21 7.59
C THR A 62 5.04 1.96 8.28
N ILE A 63 4.94 0.82 7.58
CA ILE A 63 5.44 -0.48 8.03
C ILE A 63 6.60 -0.85 7.10
N ASP A 64 7.82 -0.65 7.57
CA ASP A 64 9.05 -0.95 6.84
C ASP A 64 9.58 -2.34 7.23
N ARG A 65 9.80 -3.18 6.21
CA ARG A 65 10.32 -4.54 6.37
C ARG A 65 11.63 -4.68 5.60
N PRO A 66 12.69 -5.23 6.23
CA PRO A 66 13.92 -5.56 5.54
C PRO A 66 13.63 -6.48 4.34
N LYS A 67 13.99 -6.04 3.13
CA LYS A 67 13.84 -6.76 1.85
C LYS A 67 12.42 -6.91 1.30
N ALA A 68 11.40 -6.42 2.00
CA ALA A 68 10.00 -6.63 1.59
C ALA A 68 9.26 -5.35 1.18
N GLY A 69 9.95 -4.20 1.23
CA GLY A 69 9.39 -2.90 0.89
C GLY A 69 8.73 -2.22 2.08
N TYR A 70 8.08 -1.10 1.80
CA TYR A 70 7.37 -0.31 2.79
C TYR A 70 5.88 -0.27 2.46
N ILE A 71 5.03 -0.51 3.46
CA ILE A 71 3.58 -0.35 3.35
C ILE A 71 3.18 0.96 4.02
N VAL A 72 2.24 1.66 3.40
CA VAL A 72 1.58 2.82 3.99
C VAL A 72 0.13 2.46 4.31
N LEU A 73 -0.31 2.74 5.54
CA LEU A 73 -1.69 2.66 5.99
C LEU A 73 -2.24 4.07 6.14
N ASN A 74 -3.33 4.38 5.45
CA ASN A 74 -4.00 5.69 5.55
C ASN A 74 -5.52 5.52 5.64
N SER A 75 -6.19 6.45 6.32
CA SER A 75 -7.66 6.50 6.32
C SER A 75 -8.21 6.72 4.91
N VAL A 76 -9.39 6.15 4.63
CA VAL A 76 -10.16 6.38 3.39
C VAL A 76 -11.26 7.41 3.57
N SER A 77 -11.67 7.67 4.82
CA SER A 77 -12.84 8.48 5.16
C SER A 77 -12.50 9.93 5.53
N GLY A 78 -11.24 10.33 5.42
CA GLY A 78 -10.76 11.66 5.76
C GLY A 78 -9.39 11.64 6.43
N GLN A 79 -9.02 12.74 7.09
CA GLN A 79 -7.81 12.79 7.88
C GLN A 79 -7.95 11.91 9.12
N TRP A 80 -6.96 11.04 9.36
CA TRP A 80 -6.90 10.27 10.60
C TRP A 80 -6.26 11.11 11.71
N HIS A 81 -6.90 11.13 12.86
CA HIS A 81 -6.51 11.85 14.07
C HIS A 81 -6.53 10.90 15.27
N HIS A 82 -6.05 11.38 16.42
CA HIS A 82 -6.11 10.62 17.67
C HIS A 82 -7.51 10.64 18.29
N ASP A 83 -8.35 11.60 17.90
CA ASP A 83 -9.69 11.83 18.46
C ASP A 83 -10.82 11.41 17.52
N ASN A 84 -10.49 10.86 16.33
CA ASN A 84 -11.48 10.29 15.43
C ASN A 84 -11.25 8.81 15.18
N TYR A 85 -12.34 8.06 15.17
CA TYR A 85 -12.33 6.63 14.99
C TYR A 85 -12.61 6.30 13.53
N ILE A 86 -11.80 5.41 12.98
CA ILE A 86 -11.88 5.02 11.57
C ILE A 86 -12.14 3.52 11.48
N GLU A 87 -13.16 3.15 10.71
CA GLU A 87 -13.56 1.76 10.45
C GLU A 87 -12.93 1.21 9.17
N GLN A 88 -12.35 2.07 8.32
CA GLN A 88 -11.81 1.66 7.03
C GLN A 88 -10.47 2.34 6.74
N PHE A 89 -9.51 1.59 6.25
CA PHE A 89 -8.23 2.14 5.82
C PHE A 89 -7.75 1.51 4.52
N LEU A 90 -6.76 2.16 3.92
CA LEU A 90 -6.14 1.76 2.68
C LEU A 90 -4.71 1.31 2.95
N MET A 91 -4.38 0.09 2.52
CA MET A 91 -3.01 -0.38 2.42
C MET A 91 -2.44 -0.01 1.06
N ARG A 92 -1.24 0.56 1.03
CA ARG A 92 -0.57 1.00 -0.19
C ARG A 92 0.88 0.56 -0.21
N ILE A 93 1.37 0.14 -1.36
CA ILE A 93 2.78 -0.23 -1.56
C ILE A 93 3.22 0.11 -2.99
N ARG A 94 4.37 0.77 -3.12
CA ARG A 94 4.97 1.02 -4.43
C ARG A 94 5.62 -0.25 -4.94
N LEU A 95 5.26 -0.64 -6.15
CA LEU A 95 5.75 -1.86 -6.79
C LEU A 95 7.06 -1.61 -7.53
N CYS A 96 7.07 -0.61 -8.42
CA CYS A 96 8.25 -0.26 -9.22
C CYS A 96 8.13 1.15 -9.81
N GLU A 97 9.26 1.73 -10.19
CA GLU A 97 9.33 2.95 -11.01
C GLU A 97 8.98 2.61 -12.46
N LEU A 98 8.22 3.48 -13.11
CA LEU A 98 7.71 3.34 -14.46
C LEU A 98 8.42 4.30 -15.41
N SER A 99 8.99 3.76 -16.49
CA SER A 99 9.56 4.58 -17.58
C SER A 99 8.52 5.09 -18.57
N SER A 100 7.34 4.48 -18.58
CA SER A 100 6.23 4.78 -19.47
C SER A 100 4.93 4.62 -18.70
N LEU A 101 3.82 5.15 -19.22
CA LEU A 101 2.53 5.15 -18.54
C LEU A 101 1.58 4.10 -19.18
N PRO A 102 1.60 2.83 -18.72
CA PRO A 102 0.86 1.74 -19.36
C PRO A 102 -0.61 1.73 -18.92
N TYR A 103 -1.35 2.82 -19.13
CA TYR A 103 -2.73 2.99 -18.63
C TYR A 103 -3.66 1.85 -19.06
N GLN A 104 -3.56 1.39 -20.31
CA GLN A 104 -4.38 0.28 -20.81
C GLN A 104 -4.11 -1.02 -20.03
N TRP A 105 -2.83 -1.38 -19.86
CA TRP A 105 -2.47 -2.58 -19.12
C TRP A 105 -2.94 -2.51 -17.66
N VAL A 106 -2.80 -1.34 -17.01
CA VAL A 106 -3.28 -1.11 -15.65
C VAL A 106 -4.79 -1.30 -15.55
N ASN A 107 -5.55 -0.78 -16.52
CA ASN A 107 -7.00 -0.95 -16.55
C ASN A 107 -7.39 -2.42 -16.72
N GLU A 108 -6.77 -3.14 -17.66
CA GLU A 108 -7.01 -4.57 -17.87
C GLU A 108 -6.71 -5.42 -16.62
N GLN A 109 -5.66 -5.09 -15.86
CA GLN A 109 -5.39 -5.77 -14.59
C GLN A 109 -6.45 -5.45 -13.52
N ASN A 110 -6.88 -4.19 -13.44
CA ASN A 110 -7.89 -3.75 -12.46
C ASN A 110 -9.29 -4.31 -12.73
N GLU A 111 -9.63 -4.61 -13.99
CA GLU A 111 -10.87 -5.31 -14.36
C GLU A 111 -10.86 -6.77 -13.90
N ARG A 112 -9.68 -7.42 -13.93
CA ARG A 112 -9.51 -8.82 -13.54
C ARG A 112 -9.31 -9.03 -12.05
N ASN A 113 -8.84 -8.02 -11.32
CA ASN A 113 -8.51 -8.12 -9.90
C ASN A 113 -9.48 -7.29 -9.04
N HIS A 114 -10.19 -7.94 -8.12
CA HIS A 114 -11.14 -7.28 -7.24
C HIS A 114 -10.55 -6.88 -5.89
N ASP A 115 -9.47 -7.54 -5.45
CA ASP A 115 -8.90 -7.36 -4.11
C ASP A 115 -7.79 -6.29 -4.10
N ILE A 116 -6.96 -6.27 -5.14
CA ILE A 116 -5.87 -5.30 -5.29
C ILE A 116 -6.13 -4.42 -6.51
N LYS A 117 -6.07 -3.10 -6.30
CA LYS A 117 -6.12 -2.11 -7.37
C LYS A 117 -4.74 -1.51 -7.62
N LEU A 118 -4.39 -1.39 -8.89
CA LEU A 118 -3.16 -0.78 -9.37
C LEU A 118 -3.44 0.66 -9.77
N LEU A 119 -2.62 1.59 -9.27
CA LEU A 119 -2.65 3.00 -9.68
C LEU A 119 -1.26 3.46 -10.10
N ILE A 120 -1.21 4.39 -11.04
CA ILE A 120 -0.01 5.15 -11.34
C ILE A 120 0.00 6.37 -10.42
N VAL A 121 1.09 6.54 -9.67
CA VAL A 121 1.28 7.69 -8.77
C VAL A 121 2.51 8.49 -9.21
N HIS A 122 2.39 9.81 -9.09
CA HIS A 122 3.45 10.76 -9.40
C HIS A 122 4.12 11.19 -8.09
N ASP A 123 5.45 11.11 -8.05
CA ASP A 123 6.25 11.59 -6.92
C ASP A 123 7.50 12.30 -7.47
N GLY A 124 7.47 13.63 -7.44
CA GLY A 124 8.41 14.47 -8.17
C GLY A 124 8.36 14.21 -9.67
N ASP A 125 9.53 13.99 -10.28
CA ASP A 125 9.67 13.70 -11.72
C ASP A 125 9.47 12.22 -12.07
N LYS A 126 9.13 11.39 -11.09
CA LYS A 126 9.06 9.94 -11.24
C LYS A 126 7.63 9.43 -11.18
N ASN A 127 7.38 8.42 -12.01
CA ASN A 127 6.13 7.70 -12.04
C ASN A 127 6.34 6.35 -11.36
N TYR A 128 5.41 5.96 -10.50
CA TYR A 128 5.45 4.66 -9.83
C TYR A 128 4.15 3.90 -10.08
N LEU A 129 4.26 2.59 -10.21
CA LEU A 129 3.11 1.70 -10.08
C LEU A 129 2.91 1.40 -8.60
N GLU A 130 1.70 1.60 -8.09
CA GLU A 130 1.33 1.38 -6.70
C GLU A 130 0.19 0.37 -6.62
N ALA A 131 0.32 -0.62 -5.75
CA ALA A 131 -0.77 -1.50 -5.38
C ALA A 131 -1.51 -0.93 -4.17
N ARG A 132 -2.84 -1.04 -4.20
CA ARG A 132 -3.75 -0.58 -3.17
C ARG A 132 -4.74 -1.67 -2.80
N ARG A 133 -5.02 -1.82 -1.51
CA ARG A 133 -6.04 -2.72 -0.99
C ARG A 133 -6.83 -2.03 0.11
N TYR A 134 -8.14 -1.99 -0.05
CA TYR A 134 -9.05 -1.49 0.97
C TYR A 134 -9.20 -2.55 2.06
N PHE A 135 -9.31 -2.10 3.31
CA PHE A 135 -9.55 -2.97 4.44
C PHE A 135 -10.64 -2.37 5.33
N ASP A 136 -11.61 -3.21 5.66
CA ASP A 136 -12.74 -2.86 6.50
C ASP A 136 -12.58 -3.52 7.88
N LEU A 137 -12.71 -2.72 8.92
CA LEU A 137 -12.70 -3.13 10.32
C LEU A 137 -14.13 -3.31 10.84
N TYR A 138 -15.15 -2.90 10.09
CA TYR A 138 -16.54 -2.99 10.50
C TYR A 138 -16.92 -4.42 10.92
N GLY A 139 -17.53 -4.53 12.11
CA GLY A 139 -17.90 -5.81 12.72
C GLY A 139 -16.77 -6.49 13.51
N GLY A 140 -15.60 -5.85 13.61
CA GLY A 140 -14.49 -6.31 14.43
C GLY A 140 -13.57 -7.29 13.72
N VAL A 141 -12.28 -6.97 13.68
CA VAL A 141 -11.22 -7.77 13.08
C VAL A 141 -10.22 -8.16 14.14
N ARG A 142 -9.91 -9.45 14.26
CA ARG A 142 -8.84 -9.89 15.15
C ARG A 142 -7.47 -9.43 14.66
N CYS A 143 -6.62 -9.04 15.59
CA CYS A 143 -5.25 -8.58 15.35
C CYS A 143 -4.41 -9.57 14.52
N ASP A 144 -4.54 -10.88 14.75
CA ASP A 144 -3.85 -11.91 13.98
C ASP A 144 -4.30 -11.96 12.50
N ASN A 145 -5.60 -11.77 12.25
CA ASN A 145 -6.15 -11.67 10.90
C ASN A 145 -5.67 -10.41 10.18
N LEU A 146 -5.63 -9.26 10.87
CA LEU A 146 -5.07 -8.02 10.30
C LEU A 146 -3.59 -8.21 9.97
N CYS A 147 -2.81 -8.77 10.89
CA CYS A 147 -1.39 -9.06 10.68
C CYS A 147 -1.19 -9.94 9.44
N LYS A 148 -1.92 -11.06 9.35
CA LYS A 148 -1.87 -11.96 8.20
C LYS A 148 -2.25 -11.25 6.90
N THR A 149 -3.27 -10.41 6.92
CA THR A 149 -3.70 -9.65 5.73
C THR A 149 -2.61 -8.70 5.23
N ILE A 150 -1.95 -7.97 6.13
CA ILE A 150 -0.82 -7.09 5.79
C ILE A 150 0.34 -7.92 5.19
N GLU A 151 0.60 -9.12 5.72
CA GLU A 151 1.62 -10.01 5.19
C GLU A 151 1.28 -10.55 3.79
N ASP A 152 0.07 -11.07 3.61
CA ASP A 152 -0.40 -11.58 2.33
C ASP A 152 -0.39 -10.48 1.26
N PHE A 153 -0.75 -9.24 1.64
CA PHE A 153 -0.65 -8.08 0.76
C PHE A 153 0.81 -7.76 0.39
N THR A 154 1.75 -7.84 1.35
CA THR A 154 3.18 -7.65 1.09
C THR A 154 3.71 -8.67 0.08
N VAL A 155 3.37 -9.95 0.25
CA VAL A 155 3.82 -11.03 -0.64
C VAL A 155 3.22 -10.86 -2.03
N SER A 156 1.93 -10.55 -2.12
CA SER A 156 1.24 -10.30 -3.38
C SER A 156 1.87 -9.13 -4.14
N ALA A 157 2.22 -8.05 -3.44
CA ALA A 157 2.90 -6.90 -4.03
C ALA A 157 4.28 -7.25 -4.60
N GLN A 158 5.07 -8.07 -3.91
CA GLN A 158 6.37 -8.52 -4.43
C GLN A 158 6.23 -9.32 -5.73
N LEU A 159 5.28 -10.27 -5.76
CA LEU A 159 4.99 -11.05 -6.94
C LEU A 159 4.51 -10.16 -8.10
N LEU A 160 3.60 -9.23 -7.83
CA LEU A 160 3.13 -8.26 -8.82
C LEU A 160 4.26 -7.39 -9.35
N SER A 161 5.17 -6.91 -8.49
CA SER A 161 6.33 -6.13 -8.92
C SER A 161 7.21 -6.91 -9.90
N GLN A 162 7.51 -8.19 -9.63
CA GLN A 162 8.29 -9.05 -10.52
C GLN A 162 7.60 -9.29 -11.87
N ILE A 163 6.28 -9.55 -11.85
CA ILE A 163 5.49 -9.77 -13.07
C ILE A 163 5.48 -8.50 -13.92
N VAL A 164 5.21 -7.34 -13.32
CA VAL A 164 5.19 -6.04 -14.02
C VAL A 164 6.53 -5.76 -14.66
N GLN A 165 7.63 -5.91 -13.92
CA GLN A 165 8.97 -5.65 -14.43
C GLN A 165 9.30 -6.56 -15.62
N ARG A 166 8.93 -7.84 -15.55
CA ARG A 166 9.12 -8.80 -16.65
C ARG A 166 8.30 -8.41 -17.88
N ASP A 167 7.01 -8.16 -17.70
CA ASP A 167 6.09 -7.90 -18.80
C ASP A 167 6.41 -6.55 -19.47
N MET A 168 6.79 -5.53 -18.70
CA MET A 168 7.26 -4.24 -19.22
C MET A 168 8.59 -4.36 -19.95
N ALA A 169 9.50 -5.23 -19.51
CA ALA A 169 10.73 -5.51 -20.26
C ALA A 169 10.44 -6.18 -21.62
N LEU A 170 9.44 -7.05 -21.71
CA LEU A 170 9.01 -7.68 -22.96
C LEU A 170 8.38 -6.67 -23.92
N VAL A 171 7.58 -5.73 -23.42
CA VAL A 171 6.99 -4.64 -24.23
C VAL A 171 8.07 -3.74 -24.82
N ARG A 172 9.10 -3.38 -24.04
CA ARG A 172 10.25 -2.60 -24.54
C ARG A 172 10.98 -3.31 -25.68
N LYS A 173 11.26 -4.61 -25.52
CA LYS A 173 11.92 -5.42 -26.57
C LYS A 173 11.12 -5.53 -27.86
N ARG A 174 9.78 -5.55 -27.79
CA ARG A 174 8.91 -5.54 -28.98
C ARG A 174 8.90 -4.19 -29.68
N SER A 175 9.03 -3.08 -28.93
CA SER A 175 9.10 -1.73 -29.51
C SER A 175 10.45 -1.42 -30.16
N GLU A 176 11.51 -2.13 -29.78
CA GLU A 176 12.87 -2.00 -30.34
C GLU A 176 13.16 -2.97 -31.50
N ALA A 177 12.21 -3.84 -31.86
CA ALA A 177 12.35 -4.69 -33.03
C ALA A 177 12.40 -3.80 -34.29
N PRO A 178 13.49 -3.83 -35.08
CA PRO A 178 13.60 -2.99 -36.26
C PRO A 178 12.46 -3.36 -37.22
N PHE A 179 11.70 -2.35 -37.64
CA PHE A 179 10.80 -2.46 -38.78
C PHE A 179 11.64 -2.86 -39.99
N HIS A 180 11.73 -4.16 -40.26
CA HIS A 180 12.22 -4.64 -41.55
C HIS A 180 11.25 -4.10 -42.60
N HIS A 181 11.71 -3.09 -43.34
CA HIS A 181 11.09 -2.66 -44.58
C HIS A 181 10.83 -3.91 -45.43
N PHE A 182 9.56 -4.31 -45.56
CA PHE A 182 9.13 -5.10 -46.69
C PHE A 182 9.34 -4.22 -47.92
N GLN A 183 10.48 -4.39 -48.59
CA GLN A 183 10.65 -3.91 -49.95
C GLN A 183 9.62 -4.65 -50.81
N SER A 184 8.72 -3.89 -51.41
CA SER A 184 7.80 -4.40 -52.42
C SER A 184 8.60 -4.83 -53.65
N GLU A 185 8.73 -6.13 -53.89
CA GLU A 185 9.08 -6.61 -55.21
C GLU A 185 7.81 -6.60 -56.07
N HIS A 186 7.64 -5.53 -56.85
CA HIS A 186 6.78 -5.55 -58.02
C HIS A 186 7.46 -6.40 -59.10
N THR A 187 7.03 -7.64 -59.26
CA THR A 187 7.28 -8.41 -60.48
C THR A 187 6.23 -8.02 -61.53
N GLN A 188 6.64 -7.22 -62.50
CA GLN A 188 6.01 -7.19 -63.82
C GLN A 188 6.59 -8.35 -64.65
N HIS A 189 5.73 -9.22 -65.17
CA HIS A 189 5.82 -9.81 -66.51
C HIS A 189 4.52 -10.52 -66.86
#